data_AF-A0A8J8T000-F1
#
_entry.id   AF-A0A8J8T000-F1
#
_cell.length_a   1.000
_cell.length_b   1.000
_cell.length_c   1.000
_cell.angle_alpha   90.00
_cell.angle_beta   90.00
_cell.angle_gamma   90.00
#
_symmetry.space_group_name_H-M   'P 1'
#
loop_
_entity.id
_entity.type
_entity.pdbx_description
1 polymer ?
#
loop_
_entity_poly.entity_id
_entity_poly.type
_entity_poly.pdbx_seq_one_letter_code
_entity_poly.pdbx_strand_id
1 'polypeptide(L)'
;MARRRANNGQPRRRPSEEELERFKKIDDYRHIKGYDISENNSTRLKFRKIPYPFWIIGGLFWLGAIFCLYLIYEYGEENGHGLFVIREWKHLVSYTIIIFMIVLGYLFIINGYVRTTVFDKRSGTIQISKHPIQFYLSCCRNKEYSKIKIYPMEEISNIRAAMRGIHKGNVNTIHYKIVIDFENLPPLSIQETHSIMRIKRQLLLILKFLGVYLKDQKEHDQLKIHDERTILKDE
;
A
#
# COMPACT_ATOMS: atom_id res chain seq x y z
N MET A 1 15.76 -55.16 -14.05
CA MET A 1 15.67 -54.01 -13.11
C MET A 1 16.13 -52.74 -13.84
N ALA A 2 15.20 -51.91 -14.29
CA ALA A 2 15.51 -50.67 -14.99
C ALA A 2 15.65 -49.50 -13.98
N ARG A 3 16.86 -48.94 -13.87
CA ARG A 3 17.12 -47.72 -13.10
C ARG A 3 16.48 -46.53 -13.83
N ARG A 4 15.47 -45.90 -13.21
CA ARG A 4 14.94 -44.60 -13.66
C ARG A 4 16.06 -43.55 -13.54
N ARG A 5 16.53 -43.04 -14.69
CA ARG A 5 17.40 -41.87 -14.76
C ARG A 5 16.59 -40.65 -14.30
N ALA A 6 17.03 -40.02 -13.22
CA ALA A 6 16.51 -38.73 -12.79
C ALA A 6 16.90 -37.68 -13.84
N ASN A 7 15.89 -37.00 -14.39
CA ASN A 7 16.11 -35.91 -15.34
C ASN A 7 16.80 -34.73 -14.64
N ASN A 8 17.98 -34.42 -15.14
CA ASN A 8 18.75 -33.17 -15.11
C ASN A 8 18.13 -31.95 -14.38
N GLY A 9 18.80 -31.54 -13.30
CA GLY A 9 19.51 -30.26 -13.28
C GLY A 9 18.73 -28.95 -13.19
N GLN A 10 17.41 -28.94 -13.01
CA GLN A 10 16.70 -27.69 -12.73
C GLN A 10 16.69 -27.40 -11.22
N PRO A 11 17.17 -26.22 -10.77
CA PRO A 11 17.06 -25.84 -9.37
C PRO A 11 15.57 -25.86 -8.99
N ARG A 12 15.24 -26.48 -7.84
CA ARG A 12 13.88 -26.48 -7.30
C ARG A 12 13.42 -25.02 -7.17
N ARG A 13 12.47 -24.64 -8.03
CA ARG A 13 11.89 -23.31 -8.04
C ARG A 13 11.14 -23.08 -6.73
N ARG A 14 11.20 -21.85 -6.22
CA ARG A 14 10.43 -21.50 -5.02
C ARG A 14 8.95 -21.44 -5.41
N PRO A 15 8.00 -21.83 -4.54
CA PRO A 15 6.57 -21.73 -4.84
C PRO A 15 6.13 -20.33 -5.31
N SER A 16 6.80 -19.29 -4.81
CA SER A 16 6.59 -17.89 -5.21
C SER A 16 6.97 -17.60 -6.67
N GLU A 17 7.98 -18.29 -7.22
CA GLU A 17 8.41 -18.10 -8.62
C GLU A 17 7.42 -18.78 -9.58
N GLU A 18 6.90 -19.95 -9.21
CA GLU A 18 5.88 -20.66 -9.97
C GLU A 18 4.55 -19.89 -10.03
N GLU A 19 4.18 -19.20 -8.95
CA GLU A 19 3.04 -18.27 -8.97
C GLU A 19 3.29 -17.12 -9.95
N LEU A 20 4.49 -16.54 -9.96
CA LEU A 20 4.82 -15.46 -10.88
C LEU A 20 4.75 -15.92 -12.34
N GLU A 21 5.26 -17.10 -12.65
CA GLU A 21 5.17 -17.70 -13.99
C GLU A 21 3.73 -18.00 -14.39
N ARG A 22 2.87 -18.41 -13.45
CA ARG A 22 1.42 -18.51 -13.70
C ARG A 22 0.82 -17.14 -14.05
N PHE A 23 1.19 -16.08 -13.33
CA PHE A 23 0.73 -14.72 -13.66
C PHE A 23 1.26 -14.19 -14.99
N LYS A 24 2.47 -14.62 -15.40
CA LYS A 24 3.01 -14.32 -16.73
C LYS A 24 2.14 -14.96 -17.82
N LYS A 25 1.81 -16.25 -17.67
CA LYS A 25 1.03 -17.05 -18.63
C LYS A 25 -0.46 -16.66 -18.75
N ILE A 26 -1.01 -15.93 -17.78
CA ILE A 26 -2.39 -15.44 -17.86
C ILE A 26 -2.43 -14.20 -18.76
N ASP A 27 -2.95 -14.32 -19.98
CA ASP A 27 -3.06 -13.20 -20.93
C ASP A 27 -4.05 -12.11 -20.45
N ASP A 28 -5.09 -12.49 -19.70
CA ASP A 28 -6.09 -11.53 -19.21
C ASP A 28 -5.73 -10.97 -17.83
N TYR A 29 -5.16 -9.76 -17.83
CA TYR A 29 -4.82 -9.01 -16.62
C TYR A 29 -6.04 -8.60 -15.78
N ARG A 30 -7.26 -8.67 -16.34
CA ARG A 30 -8.50 -8.28 -15.63
C ARG A 30 -8.85 -9.21 -14.47
N HIS A 31 -8.38 -10.45 -14.50
CA HIS A 31 -8.59 -11.41 -13.40
C HIS A 31 -7.59 -11.26 -12.24
N ILE A 32 -6.55 -10.44 -12.41
CA ILE A 32 -5.56 -10.22 -11.35
C ILE A 32 -6.19 -9.31 -10.28
N LYS A 33 -6.70 -9.94 -9.22
CA LYS A 33 -7.14 -9.25 -8.00
C LYS A 33 -5.95 -9.03 -7.08
N GLY A 34 -5.74 -7.78 -6.66
CA GLY A 34 -4.70 -7.38 -5.73
C GLY A 34 -5.30 -6.50 -4.65
N TYR A 35 -4.76 -6.58 -3.43
CA TYR A 35 -5.25 -5.84 -2.26
C TYR A 35 -5.31 -4.33 -2.48
N ASP A 36 -4.40 -3.76 -3.29
CA ASP A 36 -4.36 -2.33 -3.60
C ASP A 36 -5.12 -1.94 -4.87
N ILE A 37 -5.77 -2.89 -5.56
CA ILE A 37 -6.44 -2.63 -6.84
C ILE A 37 -7.90 -2.30 -6.56
N SER A 38 -8.27 -1.04 -6.79
CA SER A 38 -9.63 -0.55 -6.59
C SER A 38 -10.49 -0.66 -7.85
N GLU A 39 -9.89 -0.58 -9.05
CA GLU A 39 -10.58 -0.69 -10.33
C GLU A 39 -9.58 -1.29 -11.35
N ASN A 40 -9.98 -2.32 -12.08
CA ASN A 40 -9.17 -2.95 -13.11
C ASN A 40 -10.04 -3.22 -14.34
N ASN A 41 -10.15 -2.19 -15.18
CA ASN A 41 -10.91 -2.21 -16.42
C ASN A 41 -9.94 -2.06 -17.60
N SER A 42 -10.40 -2.36 -18.82
CA SER A 42 -9.58 -2.22 -20.02
C SER A 42 -9.13 -0.78 -20.30
N THR A 43 -9.92 0.18 -19.82
CA THR A 43 -9.73 1.63 -20.01
C THR A 43 -9.11 2.31 -18.80
N ARG A 44 -9.29 1.76 -17.60
CA ARG A 44 -8.91 2.43 -16.35
C ARG A 44 -8.37 1.44 -15.33
N LEU A 45 -7.20 1.76 -14.80
CA LEU A 45 -6.54 1.01 -13.75
C LEU A 45 -6.32 1.94 -12.55
N LYS A 46 -6.96 1.61 -11.43
CA LYS A 46 -6.92 2.41 -10.21
C LYS A 46 -6.31 1.61 -9.07
N PHE A 47 -5.24 2.15 -8.52
CA PHE A 47 -4.64 1.67 -7.29
C PHE A 47 -4.99 2.57 -6.12
N ARG A 48 -5.29 1.98 -4.98
CA ARG A 48 -5.56 2.69 -3.72
C ARG A 48 -4.75 2.04 -2.60
N LYS A 49 -3.90 2.84 -1.95
CA LYS A 49 -3.19 2.44 -0.73
C LYS A 49 -3.91 3.04 0.47
N ILE A 50 -4.50 2.17 1.28
CA ILE A 50 -5.23 2.53 2.50
C ILE A 50 -4.28 2.44 3.70
N PRO A 51 -4.27 3.42 4.62
CA PRO A 51 -3.38 3.46 5.77
C PRO A 51 -3.88 2.59 6.93
N TYR A 52 -4.10 1.29 6.68
CA TYR A 52 -4.63 0.35 7.68
C TYR A 52 -3.89 0.34 9.03
N PRO A 53 -2.55 0.44 9.12
CA PRO A 53 -1.87 0.43 10.41
C PRO A 53 -2.33 1.56 11.34
N PHE A 54 -2.52 2.77 10.79
CA PHE A 54 -3.02 3.91 11.55
C PHE A 54 -4.45 3.69 12.05
N TRP A 55 -5.29 3.01 11.26
CA TRP A 55 -6.67 2.70 11.64
C TRP A 55 -6.74 1.64 12.72
N ILE A 56 -5.91 0.60 12.61
CA ILE A 56 -5.84 -0.46 13.61
C ILE A 56 -5.37 0.14 14.94
N ILE A 57 -4.31 0.95 14.93
CA ILE A 57 -3.81 1.62 16.14
C ILE A 57 -4.87 2.53 16.74
N GLY A 58 -5.51 3.38 15.92
CA GLY A 58 -6.57 4.27 16.41
C GLY A 58 -7.77 3.53 16.97
N GLY A 59 -8.18 2.43 16.33
CA GLY A 59 -9.24 1.54 16.81
C GLY A 59 -8.89 0.86 18.13
N LEU A 60 -7.63 0.43 18.32
CA LEU A 60 -7.15 -0.13 19.58
C LEU A 60 -7.23 0.90 20.73
N PHE A 61 -6.90 2.16 20.48
CA PHE A 61 -7.07 3.22 21.49
C PHE A 61 -8.53 3.41 21.88
N TRP A 62 -9.46 3.41 20.91
CA TRP A 62 -10.89 3.51 21.20
C TRP A 62 -11.43 2.29 21.94
N LEU A 63 -11.03 1.08 21.55
CA LEU A 63 -11.40 -0.14 22.28
C LEU A 63 -10.88 -0.10 23.72
N GLY A 64 -9.65 0.35 23.93
CA GLY A 64 -9.11 0.55 25.27
C GLY A 64 -9.89 1.59 26.08
N ALA A 65 -10.30 2.70 25.46
CA ALA A 65 -11.12 3.72 26.13
C ALA A 65 -12.50 3.18 26.54
N ILE A 66 -13.16 2.42 25.67
CA ILE A 66 -14.44 1.74 25.96
C ILE A 66 -14.26 0.73 27.09
N PHE A 67 -13.18 -0.05 27.07
CA PHE A 67 -12.87 -1.00 28.13
C PHE A 67 -12.64 -0.32 29.48
N CYS A 68 -11.91 0.80 29.52
CA CYS A 68 -11.74 1.60 30.73
C CYS A 68 -13.08 2.16 31.24
N LEU A 69 -13.96 2.64 30.35
CA LEU A 69 -15.30 3.10 30.73
C LEU A 69 -16.13 1.96 31.32
N TYR A 70 -16.06 0.77 30.74
CA TYR A 70 -16.73 -0.42 31.25
C TYR A 70 -16.27 -0.77 32.67
N LEU A 71 -14.95 -0.77 32.93
CA LEU A 71 -14.42 -1.04 34.26
C LEU A 71 -14.85 0.00 35.31
N ILE A 72 -14.95 1.28 34.91
CA ILE A 72 -15.45 2.34 35.81
C ILE A 72 -16.93 2.15 36.09
N TYR A 73 -17.71 1.73 35.09
CA TYR A 73 -19.13 1.46 35.26
C TYR A 73 -19.37 0.28 36.21
N GLU A 74 -18.70 -0.85 36.00
CA GLU A 74 -18.85 -2.05 36.83
C GLU A 74 -18.42 -1.78 38.29
N TYR A 75 -17.28 -1.09 38.47
CA TYR A 75 -16.83 -0.69 39.80
C TYR A 75 -17.77 0.33 40.47
N GLY A 76 -18.40 1.22 39.70
CA GLY A 76 -19.39 2.17 40.21
C GLY A 76 -20.67 1.48 40.65
N GLU A 77 -21.16 0.52 39.85
CA GLU A 77 -22.37 -0.27 40.13
C GLU A 77 -22.22 -1.09 41.42
N GLU A 78 -21.08 -1.76 41.63
CA GLU A 78 -20.79 -2.50 42.87
C GLU A 78 -20.79 -1.62 44.12
N ASN A 79 -20.38 -0.35 43.98
CA ASN A 79 -20.28 0.61 45.10
C ASN A 79 -21.51 1.53 45.22
N GLY A 80 -22.56 1.32 44.43
CA GLY A 80 -23.78 2.15 44.45
C GLY A 80 -23.58 3.59 43.97
N HIS A 81 -22.49 3.86 43.25
CA HIS A 81 -22.16 5.16 42.69
C HIS A 81 -22.41 5.16 41.17
N GLY A 82 -23.32 6.01 40.70
CA GLY A 82 -23.60 6.14 39.27
C GLY A 82 -22.38 6.61 38.46
N LEU A 83 -22.43 6.37 37.13
CA LEU A 83 -21.40 6.60 36.10
C LEU A 83 -20.79 8.03 36.06
N PHE A 84 -21.31 8.99 36.82
CA PHE A 84 -20.94 10.41 36.78
C PHE A 84 -20.65 11.04 38.16
N VAL A 85 -20.49 10.24 39.22
CA VAL A 85 -20.16 10.79 40.54
C VAL A 85 -18.66 11.10 40.63
N ILE A 86 -18.26 12.27 40.13
CA ILE A 86 -16.90 12.80 40.25
C ILE A 86 -16.72 13.37 41.66
N ARG A 87 -16.53 12.48 42.64
CA ARG A 87 -16.31 12.90 44.04
C ARG A 87 -14.87 12.76 44.49
N GLU A 88 -14.11 11.84 43.89
CA GLU A 88 -12.71 11.62 44.23
C GLU A 88 -11.76 12.00 43.09
N TRP A 89 -10.58 12.50 43.45
CA TRP A 89 -9.50 12.87 42.52
C TRP A 89 -9.08 11.71 41.61
N LYS A 90 -9.20 10.46 42.12
CA LYS A 90 -8.93 9.24 41.36
C LYS A 90 -9.85 9.07 40.14
N HIS A 91 -11.14 9.42 40.27
CA HIS A 91 -12.08 9.35 39.15
C HIS A 91 -11.75 10.38 38.07
N LEU A 92 -11.33 11.60 38.47
CA LEU A 92 -10.92 12.65 37.54
C LEU A 92 -9.73 12.23 36.68
N VAL A 93 -8.73 11.59 37.29
CA VAL A 93 -7.57 11.03 36.55
C VAL A 93 -8.03 9.97 35.54
N SER A 94 -8.92 9.06 35.93
CA SER A 94 -9.44 8.01 35.03
C SER A 94 -10.19 8.59 33.82
N TYR A 95 -11.10 9.56 34.03
CA TYR A 95 -11.78 10.23 32.91
C TYR A 95 -10.80 11.00 32.02
N THR A 96 -9.76 11.59 32.59
CA THR A 96 -8.71 12.30 31.81
C THR A 96 -7.95 11.33 30.90
N ILE A 97 -7.61 10.14 31.40
CA ILE A 97 -6.97 9.08 30.61
C ILE A 97 -7.88 8.63 29.46
N ILE A 98 -9.18 8.43 29.73
CA ILE A 98 -10.16 8.04 28.70
C ILE A 98 -10.26 9.10 27.61
N ILE A 99 -10.41 10.37 27.98
CA ILE A 99 -10.46 11.49 27.02
C ILE A 99 -9.18 11.52 26.19
N PHE A 100 -8.01 11.37 26.82
CA PHE A 100 -6.74 11.31 26.13
C PHE A 100 -6.65 10.15 25.13
N MET A 101 -7.12 8.95 25.51
CA MET A 101 -7.15 7.79 24.60
C MET A 101 -8.10 8.02 23.41
N ILE A 102 -9.27 8.61 23.64
CA ILE A 102 -10.21 8.95 22.56
C ILE A 102 -9.58 9.95 21.59
N VAL A 103 -8.95 11.01 22.12
CA VAL A 103 -8.26 12.04 21.33
C VAL A 103 -7.11 11.43 20.53
N LEU A 104 -6.26 10.61 21.15
CA LEU A 104 -5.18 9.91 20.45
C LEU A 104 -5.72 9.00 19.34
N GLY A 105 -6.74 8.19 19.63
CA GLY A 105 -7.36 7.32 18.63
C GLY A 105 -7.88 8.11 17.43
N TYR A 106 -8.51 9.25 17.69
CA TYR A 106 -8.99 10.17 16.65
C TYR A 106 -7.85 10.77 15.82
N LEU A 107 -6.77 11.22 16.46
CA LEU A 107 -5.57 11.74 15.78
C LEU A 107 -4.92 10.69 14.88
N PHE A 108 -4.81 9.44 15.34
CA PHE A 108 -4.28 8.35 14.53
C PHE A 108 -5.14 8.07 13.29
N ILE A 109 -6.47 8.09 13.43
CA ILE A 109 -7.39 7.86 12.31
C ILE A 109 -7.30 8.99 11.28
N ILE A 110 -7.23 10.26 11.69
CA ILE A 110 -7.18 11.39 10.74
C ILE A 110 -5.85 11.51 10.03
N ASN A 111 -4.74 11.21 10.72
CA ASN A 111 -3.39 11.34 10.15
C ASN A 111 -3.12 10.34 9.02
N GLY A 112 -3.99 9.36 8.80
CA GLY A 112 -3.91 8.48 7.66
C GLY A 112 -4.15 9.21 6.33
N TYR A 113 -3.26 8.99 5.36
CA TYR A 113 -3.43 9.46 3.99
C TYR A 113 -3.75 8.29 3.07
N VAL A 114 -4.79 8.44 2.27
CA VAL A 114 -5.11 7.53 1.17
C VAL A 114 -4.40 8.04 -0.08
N ARG A 115 -3.50 7.23 -0.62
CA ARG A 115 -2.86 7.51 -1.92
C ARG A 115 -3.61 6.74 -3.00
N THR A 116 -4.03 7.46 -4.05
CA THR A 116 -4.70 6.86 -5.19
C THR A 116 -3.91 7.19 -6.46
N THR A 117 -3.57 6.16 -7.22
CA THR A 117 -2.95 6.31 -8.54
C THR A 117 -3.92 5.78 -9.57
N VAL A 118 -4.31 6.61 -10.52
CA VAL A 118 -5.24 6.28 -11.60
C VAL A 118 -4.47 6.34 -12.90
N PHE A 119 -4.49 5.25 -13.65
CA PHE A 119 -4.08 5.18 -15.03
C PHE A 119 -5.34 5.17 -15.88
N ASP A 120 -5.54 6.18 -16.71
CA ASP A 120 -6.73 6.29 -17.58
C ASP A 120 -6.31 6.40 -19.05
N LYS A 121 -6.57 5.34 -19.82
CA LYS A 121 -6.26 5.27 -21.25
C LYS A 121 -7.11 6.19 -22.11
N ARG A 122 -8.34 6.51 -21.69
CA ARG A 122 -9.20 7.41 -22.47
C ARG A 122 -8.67 8.82 -22.42
N SER A 123 -8.18 9.23 -21.26
CA SER A 123 -7.56 10.55 -21.08
C SER A 123 -6.08 10.60 -21.47
N GLY A 124 -5.41 9.45 -21.59
CA GLY A 124 -3.96 9.40 -21.79
C GLY A 124 -3.17 9.96 -20.60
N THR A 125 -3.71 9.92 -19.38
CA THR A 125 -3.07 10.52 -18.21
C THR A 125 -2.94 9.57 -17.02
N ILE A 126 -1.86 9.75 -16.26
CA ILE A 126 -1.66 9.19 -14.92
C ILE A 126 -2.00 10.28 -13.91
N GLN A 127 -2.96 10.01 -13.05
CA GLN A 127 -3.36 10.92 -11.97
C GLN A 127 -2.94 10.33 -10.63
N ILE A 128 -2.12 11.07 -9.90
CA ILE A 128 -1.77 10.75 -8.52
C ILE A 128 -2.45 11.73 -7.61
N SER A 129 -3.22 11.21 -6.67
CA SER A 129 -3.91 11.99 -5.67
C SER A 129 -3.58 11.46 -4.27
N LYS A 130 -3.34 12.40 -3.36
CA LYS A 130 -3.16 12.12 -1.94
C LYS A 130 -4.26 12.84 -1.18
N HIS A 131 -5.13 12.07 -0.54
CA HIS A 131 -6.24 12.61 0.23
C HIS A 131 -6.10 12.24 1.70
N PRO A 132 -6.24 13.20 2.63
CA PRO A 132 -6.47 12.85 4.02
C PRO A 132 -7.83 12.13 4.14
N ILE A 133 -7.96 11.27 5.14
CA ILE A 133 -9.21 10.50 5.34
C ILE A 133 -10.40 11.39 5.64
N GLN A 134 -10.18 12.56 6.26
CA GLN A 134 -11.24 13.52 6.54
C GLN A 134 -12.03 13.93 5.28
N PHE A 135 -11.40 13.86 4.09
CA PHE A 135 -12.08 14.09 2.82
C PHE A 135 -13.15 13.03 2.48
N TYR A 136 -13.01 11.81 2.98
CA TYR A 136 -14.00 10.74 2.78
C TYR A 136 -15.09 10.73 3.85
N LEU A 137 -14.80 11.19 5.07
CA LEU A 137 -15.80 11.31 6.14
C LEU A 137 -16.61 12.60 6.06
N SER A 138 -16.00 13.70 5.62
CA SER A 138 -16.73 14.94 5.40
C SER A 138 -17.35 14.91 4.01
N CYS A 139 -18.68 14.74 3.94
CA CYS A 139 -19.46 14.87 2.70
C CYS A 139 -19.25 16.22 2.00
N CYS A 140 -18.64 17.20 2.68
CA CYS A 140 -18.23 18.49 2.14
C CYS A 140 -16.89 18.37 1.40
N ARG A 141 -17.02 18.22 0.08
CA ARG A 141 -15.97 18.06 -0.93
C ARG A 141 -15.11 19.33 -1.09
N ASN A 142 -14.31 19.69 -0.08
CA ASN A 142 -13.29 20.73 -0.24
C ASN A 142 -12.15 20.19 -1.11
N LYS A 143 -12.25 20.46 -2.42
CA LYS A 143 -11.31 20.07 -3.48
C LYS A 143 -9.89 20.63 -3.27
N GLU A 144 -9.74 21.62 -2.40
CA GLU A 144 -8.54 22.45 -2.26
C GLU A 144 -7.34 21.73 -1.63
N TYR A 145 -7.56 20.75 -0.75
CA TYR A 145 -6.48 20.01 -0.08
C TYR A 145 -5.97 18.80 -0.86
N SER A 146 -6.62 18.47 -1.97
CA SER A 146 -6.26 17.36 -2.83
C SER A 146 -5.18 17.80 -3.82
N LYS A 147 -3.90 17.58 -3.49
CA LYS A 147 -2.84 17.70 -4.49
C LYS A 147 -2.98 16.56 -5.51
N ILE A 148 -3.62 16.88 -6.63
CA ILE A 148 -3.70 16.01 -7.82
C ILE A 148 -2.54 16.39 -8.72
N LYS A 149 -1.66 15.44 -8.99
CA LYS A 149 -0.64 15.57 -10.03
C LYS A 149 -1.05 14.75 -11.23
N ILE A 150 -1.04 15.37 -12.40
CA ILE A 150 -1.41 14.76 -13.66
C ILE A 150 -0.15 14.65 -14.49
N TYR A 151 0.12 13.47 -15.02
CA TYR A 151 1.26 13.18 -15.89
C TYR A 151 0.74 12.60 -17.20
N PRO A 152 1.23 13.04 -18.36
CA PRO A 152 0.88 12.43 -19.64
C PRO A 152 1.46 11.01 -19.72
N MET A 153 0.68 10.07 -20.26
CA MET A 153 1.13 8.69 -20.47
C MET A 153 2.06 8.53 -21.68
N GLU A 154 1.96 9.45 -22.64
CA GLU A 154 2.75 9.43 -23.87
C GLU A 154 4.24 9.69 -23.61
N GLU A 155 4.56 10.45 -22.56
CA GLU A 155 5.95 10.78 -22.18
C GLU A 155 6.63 9.68 -21.36
N ILE A 156 5.98 8.53 -21.14
CA ILE A 156 6.57 7.43 -20.37
C ILE A 156 7.70 6.80 -21.18
N SER A 157 8.93 6.98 -20.73
CA SER A 157 10.11 6.38 -21.36
C SER A 157 10.35 4.96 -20.86
N ASN A 158 10.19 4.73 -19.55
CA ASN A 158 10.44 3.42 -18.93
C ASN A 158 9.61 3.22 -17.66
N ILE A 159 9.27 1.96 -17.36
CA ILE A 159 8.63 1.55 -16.12
C ILE A 159 9.41 0.39 -15.53
N ARG A 160 9.97 0.62 -14.34
CA ARG A 160 10.85 -0.34 -13.67
C ARG A 160 10.49 -0.50 -12.20
N ALA A 161 10.82 -1.64 -11.62
CA ALA A 161 10.79 -1.82 -10.16
C ALA A 161 12.18 -1.52 -9.58
N ALA A 162 12.23 -0.63 -8.60
CA ALA A 162 13.45 -0.30 -7.87
C ALA A 162 13.41 -0.84 -6.44
N MET A 163 14.55 -1.31 -5.95
CA MET A 163 14.77 -1.67 -4.56
C MET A 163 15.45 -0.50 -3.84
N ARG A 164 14.95 -0.17 -2.65
CA ARG A 164 15.50 0.84 -1.74
C ARG A 164 15.75 0.22 -0.37
N GLY A 165 16.81 0.65 0.29
CA GLY A 165 17.13 0.24 1.66
C GLY A 165 18.35 -0.68 1.72
N ILE A 166 18.65 -1.16 2.93
CA ILE A 166 19.81 -2.02 3.18
C ILE A 166 19.36 -3.25 3.95
N HIS A 167 19.92 -4.39 3.57
CA HIS A 167 19.96 -5.57 4.41
C HIS A 167 21.34 -5.68 5.02
N LYS A 168 21.47 -5.29 6.30
CA LYS A 168 22.74 -5.41 7.03
C LYS A 168 22.50 -6.02 8.40
N GLY A 169 23.07 -7.20 8.63
CA GLY A 169 22.86 -7.97 9.85
C GLY A 169 21.38 -8.32 10.05
N ASN A 170 20.86 -8.05 11.25
CA ASN A 170 19.44 -8.30 11.59
C ASN A 170 18.47 -7.20 11.17
N VAL A 171 18.97 -6.08 10.62
CA VAL A 171 18.10 -4.96 10.23
C VAL A 171 17.76 -5.10 8.74
N ASN A 172 16.49 -5.39 8.47
CA ASN A 172 15.94 -5.42 7.13
C ASN A 172 15.07 -4.18 6.87
N THR A 173 15.64 -3.21 6.15
CA THR A 173 14.93 -2.00 5.71
C THR A 173 14.64 -2.02 4.22
N ILE A 174 14.63 -3.21 3.59
CA ILE A 174 14.36 -3.30 2.15
C ILE A 174 12.89 -2.94 1.88
N HIS A 175 12.72 -2.01 0.95
CA HIS A 175 11.46 -1.67 0.33
C HIS A 175 11.61 -1.71 -1.19
N TYR A 176 10.52 -2.05 -1.87
CA TYR A 176 10.43 -2.03 -3.32
C TYR A 176 9.40 -0.98 -3.73
N LYS A 177 9.68 -0.29 -4.83
CA LYS A 177 8.81 0.72 -5.42
C LYS A 177 8.80 0.58 -6.95
N ILE A 178 7.73 1.02 -7.59
CA ILE A 178 7.70 1.17 -9.05
C ILE A 178 8.14 2.59 -9.37
N VAL A 179 9.07 2.73 -10.30
CA VAL A 179 9.54 4.02 -10.81
C VAL A 179 9.12 4.12 -12.27
N ILE A 180 8.42 5.20 -12.59
CA ILE A 180 8.07 5.58 -13.95
C ILE A 180 8.99 6.71 -14.33
N ASP A 181 9.83 6.48 -15.32
CA ASP A 181 10.68 7.51 -15.91
C ASP A 181 9.92 8.16 -17.07
N PHE A 182 10.08 9.47 -17.18
CA PHE A 182 9.51 10.26 -18.26
C PHE A 182 10.63 10.88 -19.07
N GLU A 183 10.35 11.26 -20.32
CA GLU A 183 11.35 11.93 -21.17
C GLU A 183 11.70 13.34 -20.67
N ASN A 184 10.69 14.13 -20.31
CA ASN A 184 10.86 15.55 -19.97
C ASN A 184 10.45 15.89 -18.53
N LEU A 185 10.06 14.90 -17.73
CA LEU A 185 9.56 15.07 -16.37
C LEU A 185 10.39 14.28 -15.36
N PRO A 186 10.47 14.74 -14.10
CA PRO A 186 11.19 14.01 -13.06
C PRO A 186 10.58 12.62 -12.84
N PRO A 187 11.41 11.62 -12.49
CA PRO A 187 10.95 10.25 -12.30
C PRO A 187 9.94 10.18 -11.16
N LEU A 188 8.91 9.37 -11.37
CA LEU A 188 7.78 9.25 -10.49
C LEU A 188 7.80 7.88 -9.80
N SER A 189 8.00 7.90 -8.49
CA SER A 189 7.90 6.70 -7.66
C SER A 189 6.45 6.46 -7.21
N ILE A 190 5.95 5.26 -7.45
CA ILE A 190 4.61 4.80 -7.09
C ILE A 190 4.71 3.49 -6.30
N GLN A 191 3.75 3.27 -5.40
CA GLN A 191 3.54 1.98 -4.70
C GLN A 191 4.77 1.40 -3.99
N GLU A 192 5.00 1.83 -2.75
CA GLU A 192 6.02 1.23 -1.88
C GLU A 192 5.49 -0.01 -1.15
N THR A 193 6.24 -1.11 -1.19
CA THR A 193 5.93 -2.39 -0.53
C THR A 193 7.20 -3.09 -0.06
N HIS A 194 7.10 -3.89 1.01
CA HIS A 194 8.21 -4.78 1.43
C HIS A 194 8.24 -6.10 0.65
N SER A 195 7.16 -6.44 -0.07
CA SER A 195 7.06 -7.72 -0.77
C SER A 195 7.49 -7.59 -2.23
N ILE A 196 8.55 -8.30 -2.58
CA ILE A 196 9.05 -8.44 -3.96
C ILE A 196 8.00 -9.00 -4.91
N MET A 197 7.17 -9.93 -4.45
CA MET A 197 6.14 -10.55 -5.26
C MET A 197 5.01 -9.58 -5.56
N ARG A 198 4.61 -8.78 -4.57
CA ARG A 198 3.56 -7.77 -4.74
C ARG A 198 3.99 -6.71 -5.75
N ILE A 199 5.23 -6.23 -5.68
CA ILE A 199 5.72 -5.22 -6.64
C ILE A 199 5.81 -5.78 -8.04
N LYS A 200 6.29 -7.03 -8.22
CA LYS A 200 6.39 -7.66 -9.54
C LYS A 200 5.01 -7.88 -10.17
N ARG A 201 4.01 -8.29 -9.37
CA ARG A 201 2.62 -8.41 -9.84
C ARG A 201 2.04 -7.07 -10.27
N GLN A 202 2.25 -6.02 -9.47
CA GLN A 202 1.79 -4.67 -9.78
C GLN A 202 2.46 -4.12 -11.04
N LEU A 203 3.78 -4.29 -11.17
CA LEU A 203 4.55 -3.91 -12.35
C LEU A 203 4.03 -4.62 -13.60
N LEU A 204 3.90 -5.94 -13.54
CA LEU A 204 3.39 -6.74 -14.66
C LEU A 204 1.98 -6.32 -15.07
N LEU A 205 1.13 -5.98 -14.10
CA LEU A 205 -0.21 -5.49 -14.37
C LEU A 205 -0.19 -4.13 -15.07
N ILE A 206 0.66 -3.20 -14.63
CA ILE A 206 0.83 -1.89 -15.29
C ILE A 206 1.36 -2.07 -16.71
N LEU A 207 2.36 -2.93 -16.91
CA LEU A 207 2.92 -3.21 -18.24
C LEU A 207 1.89 -3.83 -19.19
N LYS A 208 1.12 -4.81 -18.70
CA LYS A 208 0.00 -5.42 -19.46
C LYS A 208 -1.09 -4.40 -19.76
N PHE A 209 -1.42 -3.56 -18.78
CA PHE A 209 -2.41 -2.49 -18.96
C PHE A 209 -1.95 -1.52 -20.06
N LEU A 210 -0.71 -1.04 -20.03
CA LEU A 210 -0.19 -0.10 -21.03
C LEU A 210 0.06 -0.72 -22.41
N GLY A 211 -0.04 -2.05 -22.54
CA GLY A 211 0.25 -2.74 -23.80
C GLY A 211 1.75 -2.77 -24.15
N VAL A 212 2.61 -2.33 -23.24
CA VAL A 212 4.09 -2.34 -23.37
C VAL A 212 4.66 -3.74 -23.13
N TYR A 213 3.83 -4.71 -22.75
CA TYR A 213 4.23 -6.10 -22.56
C TYR A 213 4.60 -6.76 -23.90
N LEU A 214 5.86 -6.57 -24.32
CA LEU A 214 6.46 -7.19 -25.48
C LEU A 214 6.69 -8.68 -25.20
N LYS A 215 6.17 -9.53 -26.10
CA LYS A 215 6.11 -11.00 -25.95
C LYS A 215 7.47 -11.72 -25.98
N ASP A 216 8.58 -11.06 -26.31
CA ASP A 216 9.88 -11.74 -26.49
C ASP A 216 11.07 -11.01 -25.83
N GLN A 217 11.88 -11.80 -25.09
CA GLN A 217 13.26 -11.59 -24.57
C GLN A 217 13.58 -10.34 -23.71
N LYS A 218 13.04 -9.15 -24.01
CA LYS A 218 13.14 -7.93 -23.17
C LYS A 218 12.42 -8.07 -21.81
N GLU A 219 11.63 -9.13 -21.66
CA GLU A 219 10.89 -9.51 -20.45
C GLU A 219 11.82 -9.72 -19.23
N HIS A 220 13.03 -10.24 -19.44
CA HIS A 220 13.95 -10.53 -18.33
C HIS A 220 14.60 -9.29 -17.74
N ASP A 221 14.78 -8.23 -18.53
CA ASP A 221 15.44 -7.00 -18.05
C ASP A 221 14.45 -6.02 -17.42
N GLN A 222 13.21 -5.92 -17.91
CA GLN A 222 12.20 -5.04 -17.28
C GLN A 222 11.65 -5.58 -15.95
N LEU A 223 11.66 -6.90 -15.75
CA LEU A 223 11.28 -7.54 -14.47
C LEU A 223 12.44 -7.68 -13.49
N LYS A 224 13.68 -7.33 -13.89
CA LYS A 224 14.79 -7.21 -12.96
C LYS A 224 14.51 -6.02 -12.05
N ILE A 225 14.76 -6.24 -10.76
CA ILE A 225 14.64 -5.19 -9.77
C ILE A 225 15.98 -4.48 -9.76
N HIS A 226 15.96 -3.22 -10.14
CA HIS A 226 17.16 -2.39 -10.13
C HIS A 226 17.40 -1.86 -8.72
N ASP A 227 18.65 -1.79 -8.29
CA ASP A 227 18.99 -1.07 -7.06
C ASP A 227 18.89 0.43 -7.35
N GLU A 228 18.20 1.18 -6.49
CA GLU A 228 18.08 2.64 -6.63
C GLU A 228 19.46 3.31 -6.59
N ARG A 229 20.45 2.69 -5.92
CA ARG A 229 21.81 3.23 -5.79
C ARG A 229 22.64 3.12 -7.06
N THR A 230 22.38 2.12 -7.88
CA THR A 230 23.07 1.96 -9.17
C THR A 230 22.53 2.95 -10.19
N ILE A 231 21.23 3.29 -10.11
CA ILE A 231 20.58 4.23 -11.04
C ILE A 231 21.13 5.65 -10.89
N LEU A 232 21.37 6.12 -9.66
CA LEU A 232 21.91 7.46 -9.41
C LEU A 232 23.38 7.66 -9.82
N LYS A 233 24.06 6.61 -10.29
CA LYS A 233 25.46 6.69 -10.75
C LYS A 233 25.59 6.76 -12.27
N ASP A 234 24.51 6.46 -12.99
CA ASP A 234 24.48 6.41 -14.46
C ASP A 234 23.79 7.66 -15.06
N GLU A 235 23.35 8.61 -14.22
CA GLU A 235 22.92 9.98 -14.56
C GLU A 235 24.04 10.98 -14.30
#